data_AF-A0A6B3HDM9-F1
#
_entry.id   AF-A0A6B3HDM9-F1
#
_cell.length_a   1.000
_cell.length_b   1.000
_cell.length_c   1.000
_cell.angle_alpha   90.00
_cell.angle_beta   90.00
_cell.angle_gamma   90.00
#
_symmetry.space_group_name_H-M   'P 1'
#
loop_
_entity.id
_entity.type
_entity.pdbx_description
1 polymer ?
#
loop_
_entity_poly.entity_id
_entity_poly.type
_entity_poly.pdbx_seq_one_letter_code
_entity_poly.pdbx_strand_id
1 'polypeptide(L)' 'REAVAEANAVLDGCADLGAPLPRTRPDKPSPSVRWALTHLIEETGRHAGHADILRELIDGSTGR' A
#
# COMPACT_ATOMS: atom_id res chain seq x y z
N ARG A 1 -4.92 -8.57 10.52
CA ARG A 1 -5.54 -7.49 11.34
C ARG A 1 -4.50 -6.88 12.28
N GLU A 2 -3.73 -7.69 13.01
CA GLU A 2 -2.63 -7.24 13.88
C GLU A 2 -1.61 -6.34 13.16
N ALA A 3 -1.04 -6.79 12.04
CA ALA A 3 -0.09 -5.98 11.25
C ALA A 3 -0.64 -4.62 10.77
N VAL A 4 -1.95 -4.53 10.51
CA VAL A 4 -2.60 -3.25 10.13
C VAL A 4 -2.69 -2.32 11.34
N ALA A 5 -3.03 -2.85 12.51
CA ALA A 5 -3.08 -2.08 13.73
C ALA A 5 -1.68 -1.56 14.13
N GLU A 6 -0.64 -2.40 13.99
CA GLU A 6 0.75 -2.01 14.22
C GLU A 6 1.19 -0.90 13.25
N ALA A 7 0.91 -1.06 11.95
CA ALA A 7 1.22 -0.04 10.96
C ALA A 7 0.51 1.29 11.27
N ASN A 8 -0.78 1.24 11.66
CA ASN A 8 -1.53 2.44 12.04
C ASN A 8 -0.90 3.14 13.25
N ALA A 9 -0.53 2.40 14.29
CA ALA A 9 0.11 2.98 15.47
C ALA A 9 1.43 3.70 15.13
N VAL A 10 2.21 3.17 14.19
CA VAL A 10 3.43 3.83 13.67
C VAL A 10 3.09 5.09 12.88
N LEU A 11 2.07 5.02 12.01
CA LEU A 11 1.65 6.14 11.16
C LEU A 11 1.02 7.29 11.97
N ASP A 12 0.27 6.98 13.03
CA ASP A 12 -0.32 7.98 13.92
C ASP A 12 0.74 8.82 14.64
N GLY A 13 1.94 8.26 14.85
CA GLY A 13 3.10 8.98 15.39
C GLY A 13 3.93 9.74 14.34
N CYS A 14 3.59 9.66 13.05
CA CYS A 14 4.37 10.25 11.97
C CYS A 14 4.02 11.73 11.76
N ALA A 15 4.82 12.63 12.33
CA ALA A 15 4.64 14.08 12.18
C ALA A 15 5.11 14.63 10.82
N ASP A 16 5.96 13.90 10.10
CA ASP A 16 6.51 14.32 8.79
C ASP A 16 6.47 13.18 7.77
N LEU A 17 5.58 13.30 6.79
CA LEU A 17 5.46 12.34 5.69
C LEU A 17 6.62 12.43 4.68
N GLY A 18 7.43 13.49 4.73
CA GLY A 18 8.66 13.62 3.96
C GLY A 18 9.83 12.82 4.53
N ALA A 19 9.72 12.37 5.79
CA ALA A 19 10.79 11.63 6.46
C ALA A 19 11.11 10.31 5.73
N PRO A 20 12.40 9.92 5.67
CA PRO A 20 12.82 8.69 5.01
C PRO A 20 12.42 7.47 5.84
N LEU A 21 12.00 6.41 5.17
CA LEU A 21 11.80 5.11 5.80
C LEU A 21 13.14 4.41 6.09
N PRO A 22 13.21 3.58 7.15
CA PRO A 22 14.33 2.67 7.35
C PRO A 22 14.51 1.76 6.13
N ARG A 23 15.71 1.74 5.54
CA ARG A 23 16.08 0.81 4.46
C ARG A 23 17.06 -0.23 4.96
N THR A 24 16.87 -1.46 4.49
CA THR A 24 17.82 -2.57 4.63
C THR A 24 18.98 -2.50 3.64
N ARG A 25 18.90 -1.69 2.57
CA ARG A 25 19.93 -1.55 1.53
C ARG A 25 20.46 -0.12 1.44
N PRO A 26 21.73 0.13 1.82
CA PRO A 26 22.29 1.48 1.97
C PRO A 26 22.70 2.14 0.63
N ASP A 27 22.71 1.42 -0.48
CA ASP A 27 23.15 1.88 -1.80
C ASP A 27 22.13 2.76 -2.53
N LYS A 28 20.91 2.91 -2.01
CA LYS A 28 19.84 3.70 -2.64
C LYS A 28 19.17 4.63 -1.62
N PRO A 29 18.72 5.82 -2.06
CA PRO A 29 17.93 6.71 -1.21
C PRO A 29 16.73 5.98 -0.63
N SER A 30 16.45 6.22 0.66
CA SER A 30 15.23 5.75 1.29
C SER A 30 14.01 6.47 0.71
N PRO A 31 12.93 5.76 0.38
CA PRO A 31 11.68 6.40 0.05
C PRO A 31 11.12 7.12 1.27
N SER A 32 10.33 8.18 1.05
CA SER A 32 9.62 8.86 2.12
C SER A 32 8.40 8.05 2.58
N VAL A 33 7.90 8.34 3.78
CA VAL A 33 6.62 7.77 4.27
C VAL A 33 5.48 8.06 3.28
N ARG A 34 5.43 9.28 2.72
CA ARG A 34 4.47 9.66 1.67
C ARG A 34 4.55 8.72 0.48
N TRP A 35 5.75 8.47 -0.04
CA TRP A 35 5.94 7.57 -1.18
C TRP A 35 5.41 6.18 -0.86
N ALA A 36 5.72 5.65 0.32
CA ALA A 36 5.29 4.31 0.70
C ALA A 36 3.77 4.20 0.82
N LEU A 37 3.09 5.19 1.42
CA LEU A 37 1.63 5.19 1.52
C LEU A 37 0.97 5.23 0.15
N THR A 38 1.41 6.13 -0.73
CA THR A 38 0.90 6.21 -2.11
C THR A 38 1.13 4.88 -2.84
N HIS A 39 2.33 4.30 -2.72
CA HIS A 39 2.66 3.03 -3.34
C HIS A 39 1.75 1.89 -2.84
N LEU A 40 1.47 1.82 -1.54
CA LEU A 40 0.57 0.81 -0.98
C LEU A 40 -0.86 0.95 -1.48
N ILE A 41 -1.35 2.18 -1.63
CA ILE A 41 -2.68 2.45 -2.21
C ILE A 41 -2.74 1.98 -3.66
N GLU A 42 -1.73 2.35 -4.47
CA GLU A 42 -1.64 1.95 -5.88
C GLU A 42 -1.56 0.43 -6.04
N GLU A 43 -0.72 -0.24 -5.23
CA GLU A 43 -0.57 -1.69 -5.24
C GLU A 43 -1.86 -2.40 -4.86
N THR A 44 -2.54 -1.89 -3.83
CA THR A 44 -3.83 -2.44 -3.39
C THR A 44 -4.88 -2.26 -4.48
N GLY A 45 -4.95 -1.09 -5.11
CA GLY A 45 -5.86 -0.82 -6.22
C GLY A 45 -5.61 -1.73 -7.42
N ARG A 46 -4.35 -1.96 -7.79
CA ARG A 46 -3.99 -2.88 -8.90
C ARG A 46 -4.44 -4.31 -8.61
N HIS A 47 -4.18 -4.80 -7.40
CA HIS A 47 -4.61 -6.14 -7.02
C HIS A 47 -6.13 -6.26 -6.93
N ALA A 48 -6.81 -5.25 -6.40
CA ALA A 48 -8.27 -5.22 -6.37
C ALA A 48 -8.85 -5.27 -7.79
N GLY A 49 -8.30 -4.49 -8.74
CA GLY A 49 -8.70 -4.54 -10.14
C GLY A 49 -8.47 -5.91 -10.78
N HIS A 50 -7.33 -6.55 -10.53
CA HIS A 50 -7.09 -7.91 -11.02
C HIS A 50 -8.08 -8.94 -10.43
N ALA A 51 -8.35 -8.83 -9.13
CA ALA A 51 -9.33 -9.70 -8.47
C ALA A 51 -10.75 -9.47 -9.00
N ASP A 52 -11.10 -8.23 -9.33
CA ASP A 52 -12.39 -7.88 -9.91
C ASP A 52 -12.56 -8.48 -11.31
N ILE A 53 -11.54 -8.41 -12.17
CA ILE A 53 -11.55 -9.09 -13.49
C ILE A 53 -11.79 -10.59 -13.32
N LEU A 54 -11.09 -11.24 -12.39
CA LEU A 54 -11.29 -12.67 -12.14
C LEU A 54 -12.71 -12.98 -11.66
N ARG A 55 -13.25 -12.14 -10.76
CA ARG A 55 -14.63 -12.24 -10.30
C ARG A 55 -15.61 -12.08 -11.46
N GLU A 56 -15.44 -11.09 -12.33
CA GLU A 56 -16.31 -10.86 -13.50
C GLU A 56 -16.30 -12.05 -14.47
N LEU A 57 -15.13 -12.65 -14.70
CA LEU A 57 -14.99 -13.85 -15.53
C LEU A 57 -15.68 -15.08 -14.93
N ILE A 58 -15.63 -15.24 -13.61
CA ILE A 58 -16.30 -16.35 -12.90
C ILE A 58 -17.81 -16.15 -12.88
N ASP A 59 -18.27 -14.93 -12.59
CA ASP A 59 -19.69 -14.61 -12.45
C ASP A 59 -20.40 -14.42 -13.81
N GLY A 60 -19.64 -14.19 -14.90
CA GLY A 60 -20.19 -13.85 -16.21
C GLY A 60 -20.87 -12.49 -16.29
N SER A 61 -20.56 -11.57 -15.36
CA SER A 61 -21.20 -10.25 -15.27
C SER A 61 -20.21 -9.15 -14.89
N THR A 62 -20.29 -7.97 -15.52
CA THR A 62 -19.38 -6.83 -15.32
C THR A 62 -20.02 -5.66 -14.57
N GLY A 63 -19.20 -4.85 -13.89
CA GLY A 63 -19.57 -3.50 -13.41
C GLY A 63 -20.64 -3.39 -12.32
N ARG A 64 -20.57 -4.22 -11.27
CA ARG A 64 -21.44 -4.08 -10.07
C ARG A 64 -20.96 -2.98 -9.13
#